data_AF-A0A972Q9A8-F1
#
_entry.id   AF-A0A972Q9A8-F1
#
_cell.length_a   1.000
_cell.length_b   1.000
_cell.length_c   1.000
_cell.angle_alpha   90.00
_cell.angle_beta   90.00
_cell.angle_gamma   90.00
#
_symmetry.space_group_name_H-M   'P 1'
#
loop_
_entity.id
_entity.type
_entity.pdbx_description
1 polymer ?
#
loop_
_entity_poly.entity_id
_entity_poly.type
_entity_poly.pdbx_seq_one_letter_code
_entity_poly.pdbx_strand_id
1 'polypeptide(L)' 'MYGNGAAIGTIRAIILSSPYYNPQGPASGSYRVKRGGSWTLDSYYARCAIRSSSLPTYQSYSIGFRCARTL' A
#
# COMPACT_ATOMS: atom_id res chain seq x y z
N MET A 1 -20.16 19.56 -4.14
CA MET A 1 -20.12 18.32 -4.93
C MET A 1 -19.02 17.41 -4.37
N TYR A 2 -19.28 16.78 -3.22
CA TYR A 2 -18.34 15.82 -2.62
C TYR A 2 -19.07 14.47 -2.56
N GLY A 3 -18.71 13.56 -3.46
CA GLY A 3 -19.27 12.21 -3.53
C GLY A 3 -18.73 11.32 -2.41
N ASN A 4 -19.29 11.43 -1.21
CA ASN A 4 -19.00 10.57 -0.06
C ASN A 4 -19.92 9.34 -0.03
N GLY A 5 -19.92 8.53 -1.08
CA GLY A 5 -20.80 7.36 -1.18
C GLY A 5 -20.13 6.05 -1.61
N ALA A 6 -18.96 6.09 -2.26
CA ALA A 6 -18.36 4.90 -2.88
C ALA A 6 -17.25 4.24 -2.04
N ALA A 7 -16.64 4.92 -1.07
CA ALA A 7 -15.42 4.43 -0.41
C ALA A 7 -15.66 3.32 0.63
N ILE A 8 -16.82 3.30 1.29
CA ILE A 8 -17.10 2.38 2.41
C ILE A 8 -17.39 0.96 1.90
N GLY A 9 -18.00 0.82 0.72
CA GLY A 9 -18.27 -0.47 0.09
C GLY A 9 -17.01 -1.19 -0.40
N THR A 10 -16.02 -0.44 -0.89
CA THR A 10 -14.79 -0.99 -1.47
C THR A 10 -13.84 -1.56 -0.42
N ILE A 11 -13.71 -0.92 0.75
CA ILE A 11 -12.81 -1.40 1.82
C ILE A 11 -13.29 -2.74 2.37
N ARG A 12 -14.60 -2.90 2.62
CA ARG A 12 -15.15 -4.17 3.11
C ARG A 12 -15.00 -5.29 2.08
N ALA A 13 -15.22 -5.00 0.80
CA ALA A 13 -15.03 -5.99 -0.26
C ALA A 13 -13.58 -6.49 -0.36
N ILE A 14 -12.58 -5.61 -0.20
CA ILE A 14 -11.15 -6.00 -0.24
C ILE A 14 -10.76 -6.84 0.96
N ILE A 15 -11.24 -6.49 2.16
CA ILE A 15 -10.97 -7.30 3.37
C ILE A 15 -11.60 -8.69 3.22
N LEU A 16 -12.82 -8.77 2.67
CA LEU A 16 -13.54 -10.03 2.47
C LEU A 16 -12.96 -10.87 1.32
N SER A 17 -12.34 -10.27 0.30
CA SER A 17 -11.71 -10.99 -0.81
C SER A 17 -10.22 -11.30 -0.58
N SER A 18 -9.61 -10.74 0.46
CA SER A 18 -8.23 -11.04 0.82
C SER A 18 -8.15 -12.43 1.48
N PRO A 19 -7.36 -13.38 0.95
CA PRO A 19 -7.20 -14.67 1.59
C PRO A 19 -6.49 -14.51 2.95
N TYR A 20 -6.90 -15.31 3.93
CA TYR A 20 -6.31 -15.29 5.27
C TYR A 20 -4.84 -15.71 5.25
N TYR A 21 -4.52 -16.75 4.46
CA TYR A 21 -3.15 -17.26 4.30
C TYR A 21 -2.47 -16.62 3.07
N ASN A 22 -1.27 -16.08 3.28
CA ASN A 22 -0.39 -15.52 2.23
C ASN A 22 -1.08 -14.56 1.22
N PRO A 23 -1.74 -13.47 1.68
CA PRO A 23 -2.39 -12.52 0.79
C PRO A 23 -1.39 -11.83 -0.16
N GLN A 24 -1.57 -12.06 -1.46
CA GLN A 24 -0.76 -11.44 -2.53
C GLN A 24 -1.26 -10.05 -2.94
N GLY A 25 -2.45 -9.66 -2.48
CA GLY A 25 -3.15 -8.47 -2.94
C GLY A 25 -3.91 -8.70 -4.26
N PRO A 26 -4.48 -7.65 -4.86
CA PRO A 26 -5.25 -7.75 -6.10
C PRO A 26 -4.39 -8.22 -7.29
N ALA A 27 -5.02 -8.94 -8.23
CA ALA A 27 -4.36 -9.43 -9.45
C ALA A 27 -3.88 -8.31 -10.39
N SER A 28 -4.52 -7.14 -10.34
CA SER A 28 -4.21 -5.97 -11.15
C SER A 28 -4.25 -4.68 -10.33
N GLY A 29 -3.52 -3.67 -10.80
CA GLY A 29 -3.49 -2.34 -10.18
C GLY A 29 -2.33 -1.50 -10.72
N SER A 30 -2.56 -0.20 -10.91
CA SER A 30 -1.54 0.71 -11.45
C SER A 30 -0.48 1.09 -10.42
N TYR A 31 -0.80 0.99 -9.13
CA TYR A 31 0.05 1.42 -8.03
C TYR A 31 0.63 0.22 -7.26
N ARG A 32 1.85 0.38 -6.75
CA ARG A 32 2.49 -0.59 -5.86
C ARG A 32 2.62 -0.01 -4.46
N VAL A 33 2.50 -0.89 -3.46
CA VAL A 33 2.56 -0.50 -2.05
C VAL A 33 4.02 -0.27 -1.64
N LYS A 34 4.25 0.83 -0.92
CA LYS A 34 5.48 1.12 -0.18
C LYS A 34 5.16 1.31 1.31
N ARG A 35 6.13 0.97 2.17
CA ARG A 35 5.99 0.98 3.64
C ARG A 35 7.26 1.51 4.30
N GLY A 36 7.14 2.03 5.52
CA GLY A 36 8.27 2.41 6.37
C GLY A 36 8.62 3.90 6.38
N GLY A 37 7.95 4.74 5.60
CA GLY A 37 8.24 6.17 5.53
C GLY A 37 9.61 6.48 4.88
N SER A 38 10.11 7.69 5.12
CA SER A 38 11.43 8.16 4.68
C SER A 38 11.92 9.26 5.62
N TRP A 39 13.20 9.62 5.51
CA TRP A 39 13.81 10.70 6.30
C TRP A 39 13.24 12.11 6.00
N THR A 40 12.53 12.27 4.88
CA THR A 40 11.88 13.52 4.48
C THR A 40 10.45 13.66 5.04
N LEU A 41 9.92 12.62 5.68
CA LEU A 41 8.53 12.57 6.14
C LEU A 41 8.47 12.60 7.66
N ASP A 42 7.34 13.06 8.18
CA ASP A 42 7.06 13.00 9.62
C ASP A 42 7.07 11.56 10.15
N SER A 43 7.48 11.41 11.41
CA SER A 43 7.51 10.15 12.15
C SER A 43 6.22 9.33 12.08
N TYR A 44 5.07 9.98 11.95
CA TYR A 44 3.76 9.37 11.72
C TYR A 44 3.77 8.38 10.54
N TYR A 45 4.48 8.69 9.45
CA TYR A 45 4.54 7.87 8.24
C TYR A 45 5.48 6.66 8.38
N ALA A 46 6.35 6.62 9.39
CA ALA A 46 7.24 5.51 9.67
C ALA A 46 6.56 4.37 10.46
N ARG A 47 5.32 4.56 10.94
CA ARG A 47 4.59 3.55 11.70
C ARG A 47 4.29 2.30 10.88
N CYS A 48 4.37 1.13 11.51
CA CYS A 48 4.28 -0.18 10.84
C CYS A 48 2.99 -0.42 10.05
N ALA A 49 1.87 0.15 10.53
CA ALA A 49 0.56 -0.01 9.90
C ALA A 49 0.32 0.94 8.72
N ILE A 50 1.13 2.00 8.57
CA ILE A 50 0.95 2.96 7.48
C ILE A 50 1.38 2.33 6.15
N ARG A 51 0.53 2.53 5.15
CA ARG A 51 0.73 2.07 3.78
C ARG A 51 0.54 3.27 2.87
N SER A 52 1.48 3.46 1.95
CA SER A 52 1.31 4.40 0.84
C SER A 52 1.57 3.68 -0.47
N SER A 53 1.29 4.34 -1.59
CA SER A 53 1.47 3.73 -2.89
C SER A 53 2.02 4.73 -3.89
N SER A 54 2.72 4.23 -4.90
CA SER A 54 3.21 5.02 -6.03
C SER A 54 3.19 4.17 -7.29
N LEU A 55 3.26 4.83 -8.45
CA LEU A 55 3.47 4.13 -9.71
C LEU A 55 4.81 3.37 -9.67
N PRO A 56 4.92 2.17 -10.27
CA PRO A 56 6.17 1.43 -10.35
C PRO A 56 7.30 2.21 -11.06
N THR A 57 6.93 3.10 -11.98
CA THR A 57 7.85 3.96 -12.73
C THR A 57 8.29 5.21 -11.97
N TYR A 58 7.62 5.53 -10.85
CA TYR A 58 7.98 6.69 -10.04
C TYR A 58 9.26 6.41 -9.25
N GLN A 59 10.25 7.29 -9.43
CA GLN A 59 11.54 7.21 -8.78
C GLN A 59 11.73 8.42 -7.86
N SER A 60 12.30 8.19 -6.68
CA SER A 60 12.66 9.25 -5.74
C SER A 60 13.84 8.77 -4.91
N TYR A 61 14.75 9.69 -4.59
CA TYR A 61 15.90 9.41 -3.70
C TYR A 61 15.47 8.99 -2.29
N SER A 62 14.21 9.21 -1.92
CA SER A 62 13.65 8.83 -0.62
C SER A 62 12.92 7.48 -0.64
N ILE A 63 12.90 6.77 -1.78
CA ILE A 63 12.20 5.49 -1.96
C ILE A 63 13.21 4.40 -2.31
N GLY A 64 13.13 3.26 -1.62
CA GLY A 64 13.90 2.06 -1.91
C GLY A 64 13.10 0.79 -1.63
N PHE A 65 13.74 -0.37 -1.71
CA PHE A 65 13.15 -1.67 -1.43
C PHE A 65 14.12 -2.59 -0.68
N ARG A 66 13.58 -3.63 -0.05
CA ARG A 66 14.36 -4.73 0.54
C ARG A 66 13.86 -6.04 -0.05
N CYS A 67 14.78 -6.91 -0.44
CA CYS A 67 14.45 -8.21 -0.99
C CYS A 67 13.91 -9.16 0.10
N ALA A 68 13.12 -10.13 -0.33
CA ALA A 68 12.68 -11.26 0.47
C ALA A 68 12.83 -12.53 -0.37
N ARG A 69 12.93 -13.69 0.30
CA ARG A 69 13.01 -15.01 -0.34
C ARG A 69 12.12 -15.97 0.43
N THR A 70 11.52 -16.92 -0.28
CA THR A 70 10.90 -18.10 0.34
C THR A 70 11.96 -18.96 1.02
N LEU A 71 11.62 -19.56 2.17
CA LEU A 71 12.46 -20.54 2.83
C LEU A 71 12.59 -21.82 1.99
#